data_AF-A0AAW5N1M6-F1
#
_entry.id   AF-A0AAW5N1M6-F1
#
_cell.length_a   1.000
_cell.length_b   1.000
_cell.length_c   1.000
_cell.angle_alpha   90.00
_cell.angle_beta   90.00
_cell.angle_gamma   90.00
#
_symmetry.space_group_name_H-M   'P 1'
#
loop_
_entity.id
_entity.type
_entity.pdbx_description
1 polymer ?
#
loop_
_entity_poly.entity_id
_entity_poly.type
_entity_poly.pdbx_seq_one_letter_code
_entity_poly.pdbx_strand_id
1 'polypeptide(L)'
;MGKDNLMGVLETQEYISSESHEWDVPLDAKDKIEKMVQKYNERAIKKGYESSVFKFDENSLKLRGKFIPKGESKSFFGQLRENANNGDLSEDIQSILRLCTKLCPYCHSQIPALSKECEVCGKQFLQDKAKDDVVETEEKTQDSTKPKEIANEMGVRYELFDARTTIESPDGVSYYDTILSHFEEFIAMQNTEPKNEVTLLMALDLDKIDPADEENMTDDDPRLGINSFGICNVVFSKYNEWMPLFEEKVNSGKPQIFISVMDWQADLNKVAKFATESCISYAFENGIDRYDKEYAKIILSFDDDVKAATNFLCNVATNILSVPKNVPVTIYISSYQTKAKAQKEYKENNTFSAKDFAKGAMLLLKDKITGK
;
A
#
# COMPACT_ATOMS: atom_id res chain seq x y z
N MET A 1 13.95 27.21 -12.61
CA MET A 1 13.05 26.77 -11.52
C MET A 1 13.80 25.82 -10.61
N GLY A 2 13.92 26.14 -9.33
CA GLY A 2 14.35 25.17 -8.32
C GLY A 2 13.30 24.06 -8.21
N LYS A 3 13.73 22.81 -8.03
CA LYS A 3 12.81 21.66 -7.86
C LYS A 3 11.89 21.80 -6.63
N ASP A 4 12.21 22.73 -5.73
CA ASP A 4 11.60 22.86 -4.42
C ASP A 4 10.27 23.66 -4.43
N ASN A 5 9.95 24.39 -5.50
CA ASN A 5 8.71 25.20 -5.61
C ASN A 5 7.54 24.48 -6.34
N LEU A 6 7.69 23.19 -6.67
CA LEU A 6 6.65 22.42 -7.36
C LEU A 6 5.84 21.56 -6.38
N MET A 7 4.51 21.63 -6.46
CA MET A 7 3.61 20.77 -5.68
C MET A 7 3.85 19.28 -5.98
N GLY A 8 4.01 18.48 -4.93
CA GLY A 8 3.92 17.03 -4.95
C GLY A 8 2.47 16.55 -5.11
N VAL A 9 2.24 15.24 -5.18
CA VAL A 9 0.90 14.68 -5.46
C VAL A 9 -0.10 15.04 -4.36
N LEU A 10 0.28 14.91 -3.08
CA LEU A 10 -0.60 15.25 -1.95
C LEU A 10 -0.94 16.73 -1.90
N GLU A 11 0.06 17.59 -2.10
CA GLU A 11 -0.10 19.05 -2.19
C GLU A 11 -0.98 19.44 -3.39
N THR A 12 -0.81 18.74 -4.52
CA THR A 12 -1.64 18.95 -5.71
C THR A 12 -3.08 18.59 -5.38
N GLN A 13 -3.34 17.43 -4.76
CA GLN A 13 -4.68 16.99 -4.34
C GLN A 13 -5.34 18.01 -3.42
N GLU A 14 -4.64 18.51 -2.41
CA GLU A 14 -5.15 19.55 -1.51
C GLU A 14 -5.52 20.82 -2.27
N TYR A 15 -4.61 21.30 -3.14
CA TYR A 15 -4.82 22.48 -3.95
C TYR A 15 -6.05 22.34 -4.87
N ILE A 16 -6.14 21.28 -5.68
CA ILE A 16 -7.24 21.11 -6.64
C ILE A 16 -8.59 20.79 -5.98
N SER A 17 -8.59 20.42 -4.70
CA SER A 17 -9.81 20.10 -3.93
C SER A 17 -10.35 21.27 -3.13
N SER A 18 -9.56 22.33 -2.92
CA SER A 18 -9.97 23.47 -2.09
C SER A 18 -11.14 24.23 -2.72
N GLU A 19 -11.01 24.59 -3.98
CA GLU A 19 -11.97 25.39 -4.73
C GLU A 19 -12.00 25.02 -6.22
N SER A 20 -12.87 25.69 -6.97
CA SER A 20 -12.83 25.57 -8.44
C SER A 20 -11.72 26.44 -8.97
N HIS A 21 -10.87 25.85 -9.80
CA HIS A 21 -9.72 26.53 -10.38
C HIS A 21 -9.88 26.74 -11.87
N GLU A 22 -9.14 27.72 -12.39
CA GLU A 22 -8.97 27.99 -13.80
C GLU A 22 -7.48 28.06 -14.12
N TRP A 23 -7.08 27.37 -15.19
CA TRP A 23 -5.72 27.36 -15.69
C TRP A 23 -5.65 27.75 -17.16
N ASP A 24 -4.58 28.44 -17.51
CA ASP A 24 -4.23 28.84 -18.86
C ASP A 24 -3.44 27.71 -19.54
N VAL A 25 -3.93 27.29 -20.71
CA VAL A 25 -3.33 26.26 -21.55
C VAL A 25 -2.47 26.90 -22.65
N PRO A 26 -1.16 26.63 -22.69
CA PRO A 26 -0.31 27.09 -23.79
C PRO A 26 -0.77 26.53 -25.14
N LEU A 27 -0.73 27.37 -26.19
CA LEU A 27 -1.21 27.01 -27.52
C LEU A 27 -0.49 25.78 -28.11
N ASP A 28 0.80 25.65 -27.83
CA ASP A 28 1.65 24.53 -28.25
C ASP A 28 1.35 23.21 -27.52
N ALA A 29 0.67 23.28 -26.38
CA ALA A 29 0.25 22.12 -25.59
C ALA A 29 -1.24 21.75 -25.77
N LYS A 30 -2.02 22.53 -26.56
CA LYS A 30 -3.47 22.39 -26.75
C LYS A 30 -3.91 20.95 -27.01
N ASP A 31 -3.49 20.38 -28.15
CA ASP A 31 -3.93 19.04 -28.60
C ASP A 31 -3.53 17.92 -27.62
N LYS A 32 -2.43 18.14 -26.88
CA LYS A 32 -1.96 17.19 -25.87
C LYS A 32 -2.82 17.25 -24.61
N ILE A 33 -3.11 18.46 -24.13
CA ILE A 33 -3.95 18.67 -22.93
C ILE A 33 -5.37 18.20 -23.20
N GLU A 34 -5.94 18.48 -24.37
CA GLU A 34 -7.27 18.00 -24.76
C GLU A 34 -7.38 16.46 -24.61
N LYS A 35 -6.43 15.72 -25.19
CA LYS A 35 -6.36 14.26 -25.07
C LYS A 35 -6.18 13.77 -23.64
N MET A 36 -5.36 14.47 -22.84
CA MET A 36 -5.13 14.10 -21.45
C MET A 36 -6.38 14.34 -20.59
N VAL A 37 -7.07 15.47 -20.79
CA VAL A 37 -8.34 15.81 -20.11
C VAL A 37 -9.43 14.81 -20.48
N GLN A 38 -9.54 14.43 -21.76
CA GLN A 38 -10.49 13.41 -22.19
C GLN A 38 -10.23 12.08 -21.47
N LYS A 39 -8.99 11.58 -21.48
CA LYS A 39 -8.62 10.32 -20.81
C LYS A 39 -8.86 10.37 -19.31
N TYR A 40 -8.52 11.50 -18.68
CA TYR A 40 -8.76 11.72 -17.26
C TYR A 40 -10.27 11.66 -16.96
N ASN A 41 -11.11 12.39 -17.71
CA ASN A 41 -12.55 12.42 -17.49
C ASN A 41 -13.20 11.04 -17.70
N GLU A 42 -12.81 10.30 -18.74
CA GLU A 42 -13.26 8.92 -18.96
C GLU A 42 -12.91 8.00 -17.77
N ARG A 43 -11.69 8.13 -17.22
CA ARG A 43 -11.24 7.37 -16.05
C ARG A 43 -11.97 7.80 -14.78
N ALA A 44 -12.15 9.10 -14.56
CA ALA A 44 -12.87 9.65 -13.42
C ALA A 44 -14.32 9.11 -13.39
N ILE A 45 -15.04 9.19 -14.52
CA ILE A 45 -16.39 8.63 -14.64
C ILE A 45 -16.40 7.13 -14.38
N LYS A 46 -15.46 6.36 -14.95
CA LYS A 46 -15.37 4.90 -14.71
C LYS A 46 -15.14 4.56 -13.23
N LYS A 47 -14.43 5.41 -12.49
CA LYS A 47 -14.18 5.27 -11.05
C LYS A 47 -15.31 5.89 -10.19
N GLY A 48 -16.35 6.46 -10.78
CA GLY A 48 -17.48 7.10 -10.09
C GLY A 48 -17.20 8.53 -9.59
N TYR A 49 -16.26 9.24 -10.19
CA TYR A 49 -15.88 10.62 -9.84
C TYR A 49 -16.48 11.63 -10.83
N GLU A 50 -17.77 11.49 -11.16
CA GLU A 50 -18.45 12.33 -12.16
C GLU A 50 -18.48 13.80 -11.75
N SER A 51 -18.43 14.10 -10.46
CA SER A 51 -18.35 15.45 -9.91
C SER A 51 -16.95 16.08 -10.00
N SER A 52 -15.94 15.30 -10.41
CA SER A 52 -14.53 15.71 -10.50
C SER A 52 -14.03 15.86 -11.95
N VAL A 53 -14.91 15.92 -12.94
CA VAL A 53 -14.52 16.12 -14.35
C VAL A 53 -14.14 17.56 -14.64
N PHE A 54 -13.18 17.72 -15.55
CA PHE A 54 -12.61 19.02 -15.93
C PHE A 54 -13.13 19.42 -17.31
N LYS A 55 -13.34 20.71 -17.51
CA LYS A 55 -13.81 21.29 -18.78
C LYS A 55 -12.66 22.06 -19.41
N PHE A 56 -12.29 21.67 -20.62
CA PHE A 56 -11.36 22.42 -21.45
C PHE A 56 -12.13 23.18 -22.52
N ASP A 57 -12.00 24.51 -22.54
CA ASP A 57 -12.53 25.37 -23.60
C ASP A 57 -11.42 25.68 -24.60
N GLU A 58 -11.51 25.07 -25.78
CA GLU A 58 -10.54 25.21 -26.85
C GLU A 58 -10.44 26.63 -27.42
N ASN A 59 -11.51 27.43 -27.33
CA ASN A 59 -11.53 28.78 -27.89
C ASN A 59 -10.80 29.77 -26.97
N SER A 60 -10.99 29.63 -25.66
CA SER A 60 -10.34 30.49 -24.66
C SER A 60 -9.04 29.91 -24.10
N LEU A 61 -8.69 28.67 -24.49
CA LEU A 61 -7.56 27.90 -23.95
C LEU A 61 -7.58 27.83 -22.41
N LYS A 62 -8.79 27.69 -21.84
CA LYS A 62 -8.99 27.61 -20.40
C LYS A 62 -9.38 26.21 -19.97
N LEU A 63 -8.63 25.66 -19.02
CA LEU A 63 -9.00 24.44 -18.30
C LEU A 63 -9.64 24.84 -16.97
N ARG A 64 -10.81 24.29 -16.65
CA ARG A 64 -11.54 24.59 -15.41
C ARG A 64 -12.02 23.32 -14.72
N GLY A 65 -11.97 23.28 -13.40
CA GLY A 65 -12.50 22.17 -12.63
C GLY A 65 -12.24 22.29 -11.13
N LYS A 66 -12.93 21.42 -10.38
CA LYS A 66 -12.68 21.15 -8.96
C LYS A 66 -12.58 19.64 -8.81
N PHE A 67 -11.54 19.15 -8.14
CA PHE A 67 -11.48 17.75 -7.75
C PHE A 67 -12.28 17.57 -6.46
N ILE A 68 -13.07 16.50 -6.38
CA ILE A 68 -13.85 16.17 -5.20
C ILE A 68 -13.42 14.77 -4.76
N PRO A 69 -12.48 14.66 -3.80
CA PRO A 69 -12.04 13.36 -3.32
C PRO A 69 -13.21 12.64 -2.65
N LYS A 70 -13.30 11.32 -2.83
CA LYS A 70 -14.26 10.51 -2.07
C LYS A 70 -13.62 10.01 -0.79
N GLY A 71 -14.38 10.08 0.31
CA GLY A 71 -14.06 9.44 1.58
C GLY A 71 -15.19 8.57 2.11
N GLU A 72 -16.22 8.28 1.31
CA GLU A 72 -17.52 7.81 1.80
C GLU A 72 -17.60 6.31 2.14
N SER A 73 -16.50 5.56 2.08
CA SER A 73 -16.54 4.15 2.48
C SER A 73 -16.44 3.95 3.99
N LYS A 74 -17.38 3.19 4.54
CA LYS A 74 -17.35 2.72 5.94
C LYS A 74 -16.46 1.50 6.17
N SER A 75 -15.83 0.94 5.13
CA SER A 75 -14.90 -0.18 5.24
C SER A 75 -13.48 0.26 4.98
N PHE A 76 -12.51 -0.32 5.71
CA PHE A 76 -11.08 -0.01 5.56
C PHE A 76 -10.60 -0.16 4.11
N PHE A 77 -10.94 -1.26 3.43
CA PHE A 77 -10.54 -1.46 2.03
C PHE A 77 -11.25 -0.54 1.06
N GLY A 78 -12.49 -0.15 1.35
CA GLY A 78 -13.14 0.85 0.54
C GLY A 78 -12.48 2.21 0.72
N GLN A 79 -12.05 2.59 1.94
CA GLN A 79 -11.26 3.80 2.15
C GLN A 79 -9.91 3.73 1.46
N LEU A 80 -9.20 2.60 1.53
CA LEU A 80 -7.92 2.40 0.85
C LEU A 80 -8.07 2.45 -0.67
N ARG A 81 -9.12 1.84 -1.22
CA ARG A 81 -9.46 1.91 -2.64
C ARG A 81 -9.80 3.33 -3.07
N GLU A 82 -10.60 4.07 -2.28
CA GLU A 82 -10.90 5.47 -2.58
C GLU A 82 -9.65 6.35 -2.45
N ASN A 83 -8.79 6.12 -1.47
CA ASN A 83 -7.51 6.82 -1.33
C ASN A 83 -6.56 6.55 -2.51
N ALA A 84 -6.47 5.30 -2.97
CA ALA A 84 -5.72 4.94 -4.17
C ALA A 84 -6.32 5.61 -5.41
N ASN A 85 -7.66 5.61 -5.55
CA ASN A 85 -8.33 6.31 -6.64
C ASN A 85 -8.10 7.83 -6.61
N ASN A 86 -8.15 8.43 -5.42
CA ASN A 86 -7.86 9.84 -5.18
C ASN A 86 -6.43 10.17 -5.61
N GLY A 87 -5.46 9.33 -5.21
CA GLY A 87 -4.06 9.46 -5.60
C GLY A 87 -3.83 9.35 -7.11
N ASP A 88 -4.35 8.29 -7.74
CA ASP A 88 -4.26 8.07 -9.20
C ASP A 88 -4.81 9.26 -10.00
N LEU A 89 -6.03 9.71 -9.64
CA LEU A 89 -6.69 10.82 -10.33
C LEU A 89 -5.96 12.14 -10.09
N SER A 90 -5.43 12.36 -8.88
CA SER A 90 -4.62 13.53 -8.57
C SER A 90 -3.30 13.54 -9.34
N GLU A 91 -2.67 12.38 -9.56
CA GLU A 91 -1.45 12.27 -10.38
C GLU A 91 -1.73 12.54 -11.87
N ASP A 92 -2.85 12.06 -12.39
CA ASP A 92 -3.30 12.37 -13.75
C ASP A 92 -3.51 13.88 -13.93
N ILE A 93 -4.21 14.53 -12.98
CA ILE A 93 -4.42 15.99 -12.99
C ILE A 93 -3.09 16.72 -12.84
N GLN A 94 -2.21 16.29 -11.93
CA GLN A 94 -0.88 16.88 -11.78
C GLN A 94 -0.12 16.85 -13.12
N SER A 95 -0.19 15.75 -13.86
CA SER A 95 0.46 15.60 -15.16
C SER A 95 -0.10 16.57 -16.21
N ILE A 96 -1.40 16.86 -16.17
CA ILE A 96 -2.02 17.92 -16.99
C ILE A 96 -1.51 19.29 -16.55
N LEU A 97 -1.56 19.59 -15.26
CA LEU A 97 -1.18 20.90 -14.69
C LEU A 97 0.31 21.23 -14.86
N ARG A 98 1.20 20.24 -15.01
CA ARG A 98 2.61 20.47 -15.38
C ARG A 98 2.77 21.20 -16.72
N LEU A 99 1.77 21.17 -17.58
CA LEU A 99 1.76 21.83 -18.88
C LEU A 99 0.98 23.15 -18.87
N CYS A 100 0.35 23.50 -17.74
CA CYS A 100 -0.52 24.66 -17.63
C CYS A 100 0.12 25.78 -16.79
N THR A 101 -0.46 26.97 -16.90
CA THR A 101 -0.13 28.12 -16.06
C THR A 101 -1.36 28.59 -15.31
N LYS A 102 -1.16 29.41 -14.27
CA LYS A 102 -2.22 30.11 -13.53
C LYS A 102 -1.82 31.56 -13.34
N LEU A 103 -2.81 32.42 -13.15
CA LEU A 103 -2.57 33.77 -12.67
C LEU A 103 -2.44 33.76 -11.15
N CYS A 104 -1.41 34.41 -10.62
CA CYS A 104 -1.31 34.63 -9.18
C CYS A 104 -2.48 35.53 -8.72
N PRO A 105 -3.31 35.12 -7.75
CA PRO A 105 -4.42 35.94 -7.27
C PRO A 105 -3.99 37.25 -6.58
N TYR A 106 -2.71 37.34 -6.16
CA TYR A 106 -2.20 38.51 -5.43
C TYR A 106 -1.54 39.54 -6.36
N CYS A 107 -0.76 39.10 -7.34
CA CYS A 107 0.01 39.99 -8.23
C CYS A 107 -0.35 39.85 -9.71
N HIS A 108 -1.30 38.98 -10.04
CA HIS A 108 -1.79 38.71 -11.40
C HIS A 108 -0.71 38.31 -12.41
N SER A 109 0.48 37.94 -11.93
CA SER A 109 1.55 37.40 -12.77
C SER A 109 1.21 35.97 -13.18
N GLN A 110 1.49 35.64 -14.43
CA GLN A 110 1.37 34.29 -14.94
C GLN A 110 2.51 33.43 -14.38
N ILE A 111 2.15 32.33 -13.72
CA ILE A 111 3.09 31.41 -13.07
C ILE A 111 2.72 29.96 -13.42
N PRO A 112 3.64 28.99 -13.28
CA PRO A 112 3.30 27.58 -13.45
C PRO A 112 2.14 27.15 -12.54
N ALA A 113 1.22 26.33 -13.04
CA ALA A 113 0.01 25.94 -12.31
C ALA A 113 0.32 25.25 -10.96
N LEU A 114 1.38 24.44 -10.92
CA LEU A 114 1.82 23.69 -9.74
C LEU A 114 2.79 24.45 -8.82
N SER A 115 2.95 25.77 -8.98
CA SER A 115 3.82 26.55 -8.09
C SER A 115 3.23 26.60 -6.67
N LYS A 116 4.03 26.26 -5.65
CA LYS A 116 3.69 26.39 -4.21
C LYS A 116 3.68 27.84 -3.75
N GLU A 117 4.57 28.63 -4.32
CA GLU A 117 4.76 30.05 -4.05
C GLU A 117 4.80 30.84 -5.35
N CYS A 118 4.25 32.05 -5.32
CA CYS A 118 4.41 32.99 -6.43
C CYS A 118 5.84 33.52 -6.47
N GLU A 119 6.59 33.17 -7.52
CA GLU A 119 7.98 33.63 -7.71
C GLU A 119 8.11 35.17 -7.85
N VAL A 120 7.00 35.88 -8.09
CA VAL A 120 6.97 37.34 -8.24
C VAL A 120 6.68 38.05 -6.91
N CYS A 121 5.69 37.59 -6.14
CA CYS A 121 5.24 38.29 -4.92
C CYS A 121 5.50 37.52 -3.61
N GLY A 122 6.10 36.33 -3.68
CA GLY A 122 6.48 35.51 -2.54
C GLY A 122 5.31 34.93 -1.74
N LYS A 123 4.07 35.00 -2.27
CA LYS A 123 2.89 34.47 -1.58
C LYS A 123 2.76 32.97 -1.79
N GLN A 124 2.65 32.24 -0.68
CA GLN A 124 2.38 30.80 -0.66
C GLN A 124 0.91 30.49 -0.92
N PHE A 125 0.67 29.36 -1.59
CA PHE A 125 -0.66 28.86 -1.93
C PHE A 125 -1.11 27.67 -1.06
N LEU A 126 -0.21 27.13 -0.24
CA LEU A 126 -0.46 26.04 0.71
C LEU A 126 0.16 26.41 2.06
N GLN A 127 -0.45 25.98 3.17
CA GLN A 127 0.11 26.14 4.52
C GLN A 127 0.78 24.83 4.95
N ASP A 128 2.06 24.87 5.30
CA ASP A 128 2.77 23.69 5.81
C ASP A 128 2.22 23.27 7.18
N LYS A 129 1.74 22.02 7.28
CA LYS A 129 1.54 21.35 8.57
C LYS A 129 2.82 20.60 8.93
N ALA A 130 3.51 21.06 9.96
CA ALA A 130 4.75 20.46 10.48
C ALA A 130 4.52 19.00 10.96
N LYS A 131 5.50 18.13 10.71
CA LYS A 131 5.58 16.74 11.18
C LYS A 131 6.75 16.61 12.17
N ASP A 132 6.45 16.23 13.40
CA ASP A 132 7.32 15.65 14.45
C ASP A 132 6.64 14.32 14.85
N ASP A 133 7.23 13.20 15.27
CA ASP A 133 8.58 12.75 15.60
C ASP A 133 8.61 11.21 15.44
N VAL A 134 9.79 10.61 15.19
CA VAL A 134 10.03 9.15 15.23
C VAL A 134 10.90 8.84 16.44
N VAL A 135 10.48 7.90 17.29
CA VAL A 135 11.24 7.44 18.47
C VAL A 135 11.84 6.06 18.19
N GLU A 136 13.16 5.95 18.32
CA GLU A 136 13.94 4.71 18.33
C GLU A 136 13.89 4.01 19.69
N THR A 137 13.99 2.68 19.75
CA THR A 137 14.64 2.00 20.89
C THR A 137 15.17 0.60 20.55
N GLU A 138 16.20 0.22 21.30
CA GLU A 138 17.31 -0.71 21.03
C GLU A 138 17.05 -2.21 21.31
N GLU A 139 17.93 -3.04 20.72
CA GLU A 139 18.08 -4.50 20.88
C GLU A 139 18.72 -4.93 22.23
N LYS A 140 18.48 -6.18 22.68
CA LYS A 140 19.55 -7.21 22.81
C LYS A 140 19.17 -8.63 23.33
N THR A 141 19.72 -9.62 22.62
CA THR A 141 20.30 -10.95 22.99
C THR A 141 19.50 -12.16 23.54
N GLN A 142 19.32 -13.14 22.63
CA GLN A 142 19.72 -14.58 22.62
C GLN A 142 19.78 -15.43 23.91
N ASP A 143 19.18 -16.64 23.87
CA ASP A 143 19.94 -17.90 23.76
C ASP A 143 19.09 -19.12 23.26
N SER A 144 19.80 -20.20 22.93
CA SER A 144 19.67 -21.23 21.89
C SER A 144 18.64 -22.40 21.97
N THR A 145 18.25 -22.93 20.79
CA THR A 145 18.48 -24.34 20.36
C THR A 145 18.19 -24.51 18.85
N LYS A 146 19.16 -25.02 18.07
CA LYS A 146 19.26 -24.83 16.60
C LYS A 146 18.48 -25.81 15.70
N PRO A 147 17.73 -25.31 14.70
CA PRO A 147 17.56 -25.91 13.37
C PRO A 147 18.64 -25.43 12.39
N LYS A 148 18.72 -26.01 11.18
CA LYS A 148 19.72 -25.66 10.16
C LYS A 148 19.50 -24.23 9.63
N GLU A 149 20.27 -23.30 10.16
CA GLU A 149 20.38 -21.92 9.68
C GLU A 149 21.26 -21.85 8.43
N ILE A 150 20.77 -21.18 7.39
CA ILE A 150 21.60 -20.54 6.37
C ILE A 150 21.30 -19.04 6.55
N ALA A 151 22.21 -18.31 7.20
CA ALA A 151 22.03 -16.90 7.51
C ALA A 151 22.95 -16.02 6.67
N ASN A 152 22.36 -15.01 6.03
CA ASN A 152 22.96 -13.70 5.79
C ASN A 152 22.08 -12.69 6.54
N GLU A 153 22.69 -11.65 7.14
CA GLU A 153 22.01 -10.67 8.02
C GLU A 153 20.91 -9.85 7.32
N MET A 154 20.88 -9.84 5.99
CA MET A 154 19.73 -9.44 5.16
C MET A 154 19.35 -10.61 4.25
N GLY A 155 18.06 -10.91 4.14
CA GLY A 155 17.58 -11.93 3.22
C GLY A 155 16.36 -12.71 3.69
N VAL A 156 16.15 -13.85 3.03
CA VAL A 156 15.06 -14.79 3.33
C VAL A 156 15.62 -16.02 4.06
N ARG A 157 15.04 -16.34 5.21
CA ARG A 157 15.31 -17.58 5.95
C ARG A 157 14.05 -18.45 5.94
N TYR A 158 14.19 -19.73 5.59
CA TYR A 158 13.06 -20.67 5.59
C TYR A 158 13.09 -21.57 6.82
N GLU A 159 11.90 -21.87 7.33
CA GLU A 159 11.66 -22.98 8.23
C GLU A 159 10.59 -23.87 7.57
N LEU A 160 10.99 -25.09 7.20
CA LEU A 160 10.18 -26.02 6.41
C LEU A 160 9.82 -27.24 7.25
N PHE A 161 8.56 -27.65 7.16
CA PHE A 161 8.01 -28.81 7.84
C PHE A 161 7.34 -29.73 6.83
N ASP A 162 7.49 -31.04 7.01
CA ASP A 162 6.92 -32.05 6.10
C ASP A 162 5.39 -32.11 6.18
N ALA A 163 4.82 -31.90 7.37
CA ALA A 163 3.38 -31.93 7.61
C ALA A 163 3.00 -30.99 8.76
N ARG A 164 1.88 -30.27 8.58
CA ARG A 164 1.27 -29.43 9.63
C ARG A 164 0.58 -30.29 10.68
N THR A 165 0.56 -29.82 11.93
CA THR A 165 -0.36 -30.33 12.94
C THR A 165 -1.73 -29.66 12.79
N THR A 166 -2.77 -30.27 13.34
CA THR A 166 -4.10 -29.65 13.37
C THR A 166 -4.05 -28.34 14.16
N ILE A 167 -4.51 -27.26 13.54
CA ILE A 167 -4.69 -25.96 14.18
C ILE A 167 -6.14 -25.87 14.59
N GLU A 168 -6.44 -25.62 15.87
CA GLU A 168 -7.80 -25.41 16.35
C GLU A 168 -8.13 -23.91 16.36
N SER A 169 -9.36 -23.54 15.98
CA SER A 169 -9.82 -22.15 16.11
C SER A 169 -10.07 -21.82 17.59
N PRO A 170 -9.82 -20.57 18.03
CA PRO A 170 -10.33 -20.10 19.32
C PRO A 170 -11.86 -20.20 19.37
N ASP A 171 -12.39 -20.60 20.53
CA ASP A 171 -13.84 -20.71 20.75
C ASP A 171 -14.55 -19.36 20.65
N GLY A 172 -15.68 -19.33 19.96
CA GLY A 172 -16.60 -18.18 19.94
C GLY A 172 -16.23 -17.05 18.97
N VAL A 173 -15.35 -17.30 18.00
CA VAL A 173 -15.00 -16.34 16.94
C VAL A 173 -16.11 -16.24 15.89
N SER A 174 -16.81 -15.10 15.83
CA SER A 174 -17.97 -14.92 14.94
C SER A 174 -17.60 -14.76 13.47
N TYR A 175 -16.38 -14.29 13.17
CA TYR A 175 -15.91 -14.05 11.80
C TYR A 175 -15.32 -15.30 11.14
N TYR A 176 -15.25 -16.44 11.83
CA TYR A 176 -14.64 -17.67 11.34
C TYR A 176 -15.25 -18.15 10.01
N ASP A 177 -16.58 -18.33 9.97
CA ASP A 177 -17.26 -18.86 8.78
C ASP A 177 -17.14 -17.92 7.57
N THR A 178 -17.08 -16.61 7.83
CA THR A 178 -16.89 -15.61 6.77
C THR A 178 -15.48 -15.70 6.18
N ILE A 179 -14.45 -15.84 7.02
CA ILE A 179 -13.08 -16.01 6.53
C ILE A 179 -12.96 -17.32 5.75
N LEU A 180 -13.52 -18.41 6.28
CA LEU A 180 -13.48 -19.72 5.65
C LEU A 180 -14.09 -19.70 4.24
N SER A 181 -15.29 -19.13 4.09
CA SER A 181 -15.96 -19.06 2.79
C SER A 181 -15.14 -18.27 1.75
N HIS A 182 -14.48 -17.19 2.17
CA HIS A 182 -13.65 -16.40 1.26
C HIS A 182 -12.34 -17.10 0.89
N PHE A 183 -11.77 -17.92 1.77
CA PHE A 183 -10.67 -18.80 1.37
C PHE A 183 -11.11 -19.86 0.35
N GLU A 184 -12.32 -20.40 0.48
CA GLU A 184 -12.88 -21.31 -0.54
C GLU A 184 -13.05 -20.59 -1.88
N GLU A 185 -13.56 -19.35 -1.88
CA GLU A 185 -13.64 -18.50 -3.08
C GLU A 185 -12.26 -18.19 -3.67
N PHE A 186 -11.28 -17.90 -2.82
CA PHE A 186 -9.90 -17.65 -3.23
C PHE A 186 -9.28 -18.86 -3.93
N ILE A 187 -9.50 -20.08 -3.42
CA ILE A 187 -9.06 -21.33 -4.06
C ILE A 187 -9.80 -21.56 -5.37
N ALA A 188 -11.12 -21.32 -5.41
CA ALA A 188 -11.91 -21.45 -6.64
C ALA A 188 -11.42 -20.50 -7.75
N MET A 189 -11.07 -19.27 -7.39
CA MET A 189 -10.53 -18.29 -8.34
C MET A 189 -9.17 -18.72 -8.90
N GLN A 190 -8.28 -19.26 -8.07
CA GLN A 190 -7.01 -19.82 -8.53
C GLN A 190 -7.18 -21.00 -9.48
N ASN A 191 -8.15 -21.87 -9.23
CA ASN A 191 -8.46 -22.99 -10.13
C ASN A 191 -9.00 -22.51 -11.48
N THR A 192 -9.76 -21.41 -11.48
CA THR A 192 -10.31 -20.79 -12.70
C THR A 192 -9.22 -20.07 -13.50
N GLU A 193 -8.29 -19.40 -12.82
CA GLU A 193 -7.24 -18.59 -13.43
C GLU A 193 -5.83 -18.95 -12.88
N PRO A 194 -5.30 -20.15 -13.14
CA PRO A 194 -4.09 -20.66 -12.47
C PRO A 194 -2.81 -19.90 -12.78
N LYS A 195 -2.80 -19.14 -13.88
CA LYS A 195 -1.69 -18.28 -14.29
C LYS A 195 -1.74 -16.88 -13.66
N ASN A 196 -2.83 -16.53 -13.01
CA ASN A 196 -3.03 -15.21 -12.44
C ASN A 196 -2.55 -15.14 -10.99
N GLU A 197 -2.05 -13.97 -10.64
CA GLU A 197 -1.92 -13.58 -9.24
C GLU A 197 -3.33 -13.37 -8.69
N VAL A 198 -3.62 -14.07 -7.59
CA VAL A 198 -4.84 -13.88 -6.83
C VAL A 198 -4.42 -13.34 -5.47
N THR A 199 -5.03 -12.21 -5.09
CA THR A 199 -4.82 -11.56 -3.80
C THR A 199 -6.13 -11.53 -3.05
N LEU A 200 -6.10 -11.95 -1.79
CA LEU A 200 -7.14 -11.76 -0.80
C LEU A 200 -6.61 -10.78 0.24
N LEU A 201 -7.34 -9.70 0.45
CA LEU A 201 -7.08 -8.74 1.51
C LEU A 201 -8.19 -8.86 2.54
N MET A 202 -7.79 -9.06 3.79
CA MET A 202 -8.72 -9.15 4.93
C MET A 202 -8.40 -8.04 5.93
N ALA A 203 -9.43 -7.41 6.48
CA ALA A 203 -9.32 -6.41 7.53
C ALA A 203 -10.41 -6.64 8.57
N LEU A 204 -10.01 -6.62 9.83
CA LEU A 204 -10.92 -6.63 10.97
C LEU A 204 -11.35 -5.18 11.19
N ASP A 205 -12.64 -4.88 10.93
CA ASP A 205 -13.18 -3.52 10.93
C ASP A 205 -13.48 -3.07 12.36
N LEU A 206 -12.47 -2.55 13.04
CA LEU A 206 -12.57 -2.10 14.43
C LEU A 206 -13.38 -0.78 14.53
N ASP A 207 -13.46 0.01 13.46
CA ASP A 207 -14.33 1.21 13.33
C ASP A 207 -15.85 0.89 13.34
N LYS A 208 -16.21 -0.40 13.34
CA LYS A 208 -17.60 -0.87 13.49
C LYS A 208 -17.90 -1.39 14.90
N ILE A 209 -16.95 -1.26 15.83
CA ILE A 209 -17.21 -1.39 17.26
C ILE A 209 -18.15 -0.24 17.67
N ASP A 210 -19.09 -0.51 18.59
CA ASP A 210 -20.11 0.46 19.00
C ASP A 210 -19.44 1.75 19.51
N PRO A 211 -19.90 2.96 19.10
CA PRO A 211 -19.35 4.24 19.57
C PRO A 211 -19.25 4.38 21.10
N ALA A 212 -20.06 3.64 21.87
CA ALA A 212 -19.97 3.62 23.33
C ALA A 212 -18.69 2.94 23.88
N ASP A 213 -18.05 2.08 23.09
CA ASP A 213 -16.78 1.41 23.44
C ASP A 213 -15.56 2.24 23.01
N GLU A 214 -15.73 3.19 22.08
CA GLU A 214 -14.70 4.10 21.54
C GLU A 214 -14.28 5.16 22.58
N GLU A 215 -15.19 5.64 23.43
CA GLU A 215 -14.90 6.61 24.52
C GLU A 215 -13.92 6.06 25.60
N ASN A 216 -13.69 4.75 25.63
CA ASN A 216 -12.81 4.08 26.60
C ASN A 216 -11.48 3.60 25.98
N MET A 217 -11.21 3.92 24.71
CA MET A 217 -10.00 3.53 23.99
C MET A 217 -8.92 4.61 24.15
N THR A 218 -7.70 4.20 24.53
CA THR A 218 -6.52 5.08 24.58
C THR A 218 -5.83 5.13 23.21
N ASP A 219 -5.01 6.15 22.95
CA ASP A 219 -4.30 6.31 21.65
C ASP A 219 -3.38 5.12 21.30
N ASP A 220 -3.00 4.32 22.29
CA ASP A 220 -2.19 3.10 22.20
C ASP A 220 -3.03 1.81 22.25
N ASP A 221 -4.35 1.91 22.14
CA ASP A 221 -5.23 0.75 22.20
C ASP A 221 -4.97 -0.17 21.00
N PRO A 222 -4.65 -1.46 21.21
CA PRO A 222 -4.36 -2.42 20.14
C PRO A 222 -5.54 -2.62 19.16
N ARG A 223 -6.75 -2.15 19.52
CA ARG A 223 -7.93 -2.11 18.66
C ARG A 223 -7.92 -0.94 17.65
N LEU A 224 -7.07 0.07 17.79
CA LEU A 224 -6.93 1.18 16.83
C LEU A 224 -5.97 0.83 15.66
N GLY A 225 -5.23 -0.27 15.77
CA GLY A 225 -4.41 -0.80 14.70
C GLY A 225 -5.27 -1.54 13.69
N ILE A 226 -5.34 -1.04 12.46
CA ILE A 226 -5.96 -1.75 11.35
C ILE A 226 -5.31 -3.13 11.20
N ASN A 227 -5.99 -4.17 11.67
CA ASN A 227 -5.50 -5.56 11.63
C ASN A 227 -5.84 -6.16 10.27
N SER A 228 -5.06 -5.73 9.28
CA SER A 228 -5.13 -6.23 7.91
C SER A 228 -4.17 -7.39 7.69
N PHE A 229 -4.57 -8.36 6.88
CA PHE A 229 -3.73 -9.48 6.48
C PHE A 229 -3.65 -9.50 4.96
N GLY A 230 -2.42 -9.60 4.45
CA GLY A 230 -2.16 -9.80 3.03
C GLY A 230 -2.07 -11.29 2.72
N ILE A 231 -3.01 -11.79 1.92
CA ILE A 231 -3.03 -13.17 1.45
C ILE A 231 -2.83 -13.19 -0.07
N CYS A 232 -1.86 -13.97 -0.55
CA CYS A 232 -1.60 -14.11 -1.98
C CYS A 232 -1.33 -15.57 -2.35
N ASN A 233 -1.53 -15.92 -3.61
CA ASN A 233 -1.14 -17.23 -4.14
C ASN A 233 0.32 -17.28 -4.64
N VAL A 234 1.00 -16.14 -4.61
CA VAL A 234 2.41 -15.98 -4.93
C VAL A 234 2.94 -14.78 -4.14
N VAL A 235 4.14 -14.91 -3.58
CA VAL A 235 4.82 -13.80 -2.89
C VAL A 235 6.22 -13.69 -3.48
N PHE A 236 6.56 -12.55 -4.05
CA PHE A 236 7.89 -12.32 -4.61
C PHE A 236 8.82 -11.69 -3.57
N SER A 237 10.10 -11.97 -3.68
CA SER A 237 11.12 -11.36 -2.82
C SER A 237 12.31 -10.88 -3.63
N LYS A 238 12.74 -9.65 -3.36
CA LYS A 238 14.00 -9.12 -3.93
C LYS A 238 15.23 -9.87 -3.45
N TYR A 239 15.13 -10.44 -2.26
CA TYR A 239 16.19 -11.24 -1.64
C TYR A 239 16.16 -12.71 -2.08
N ASN A 240 15.13 -13.11 -2.84
CA ASN A 240 15.11 -14.34 -3.62
C ASN A 240 15.20 -14.01 -5.12
N GLU A 241 16.09 -13.09 -5.52
CA GLU A 241 16.32 -12.73 -6.93
C GLU A 241 15.07 -12.32 -7.72
N TRP A 242 14.09 -11.68 -7.05
CA TRP A 242 12.79 -11.32 -7.64
C TRP A 242 11.91 -12.52 -7.99
N MET A 243 12.26 -13.71 -7.55
CA MET A 243 11.52 -14.95 -7.75
C MET A 243 10.48 -15.13 -6.63
N PRO A 244 9.44 -15.97 -6.87
CA PRO A 244 8.52 -16.37 -5.83
C PRO A 244 9.24 -16.98 -4.63
N LEU A 245 8.73 -16.75 -3.42
CA LEU A 245 9.05 -17.60 -2.28
C LEU A 245 8.33 -18.95 -2.47
N PHE A 246 8.93 -20.03 -1.97
CA PHE A 246 8.38 -21.40 -2.14
C PHE A 246 8.16 -21.77 -3.61
N GLU A 247 9.16 -21.52 -4.47
CA GLU A 247 9.06 -21.68 -5.93
C GLU A 247 8.49 -23.03 -6.38
N GLU A 248 8.93 -24.12 -5.76
CA GLU A 248 8.43 -25.46 -6.07
C GLU A 248 6.91 -25.58 -5.89
N LYS A 249 6.37 -24.97 -4.82
CA LYS A 249 4.93 -24.94 -4.54
C LYS A 249 4.19 -24.08 -5.57
N VAL A 250 4.70 -22.89 -5.86
CA VAL A 250 4.12 -21.96 -6.85
C VAL A 250 4.11 -22.57 -8.25
N ASN A 251 5.18 -23.30 -8.61
CA ASN A 251 5.35 -23.92 -9.92
C ASN A 251 4.62 -25.27 -10.05
N SER A 252 4.12 -25.85 -8.96
CA SER A 252 3.37 -27.11 -8.97
C SER A 252 2.05 -27.04 -9.74
N GLY A 253 1.53 -25.82 -9.96
CA GLY A 253 0.23 -25.57 -10.59
C GLY A 253 -0.97 -25.81 -9.67
N LYS A 254 -0.75 -26.23 -8.42
CA LYS A 254 -1.81 -26.34 -7.41
C LYS A 254 -2.13 -24.96 -6.82
N PRO A 255 -3.37 -24.73 -6.35
CA PRO A 255 -3.69 -23.56 -5.55
C PRO A 255 -2.79 -23.44 -4.32
N GLN A 256 -2.44 -22.22 -3.94
CA GLN A 256 -1.58 -21.91 -2.81
C GLN A 256 -2.16 -20.76 -2.00
N ILE A 257 -1.97 -20.83 -0.69
CA ILE A 257 -2.31 -19.80 0.27
C ILE A 257 -1.01 -19.41 0.99
N PHE A 258 -0.56 -18.18 0.75
CA PHE A 258 0.49 -17.53 1.51
C PHE A 258 -0.09 -16.38 2.30
N ILE A 259 0.18 -16.34 3.60
CA ILE A 259 -0.23 -15.24 4.49
C ILE A 259 1.02 -14.49 4.90
N SER A 260 1.06 -13.18 4.63
CA SER A 260 2.15 -12.31 5.05
C SER A 260 1.74 -11.51 6.29
N VAL A 261 2.60 -11.52 7.31
CA VAL A 261 2.46 -10.69 8.52
C VAL A 261 3.71 -9.84 8.66
N MET A 262 3.53 -8.52 8.72
CA MET A 262 4.59 -7.54 8.89
C MET A 262 4.88 -7.28 10.37
N ASP A 263 6.09 -6.83 10.67
CA ASP A 263 6.54 -6.41 12.00
C ASP A 263 5.68 -5.32 12.65
N TRP A 264 5.17 -4.37 11.87
CA TRP A 264 4.26 -3.34 12.34
C TRP A 264 2.81 -3.86 12.54
N GLN A 265 2.49 -5.07 12.06
CA GLN A 265 1.17 -5.68 12.25
C GLN A 265 1.11 -6.52 13.51
N ALA A 266 2.15 -7.31 13.79
CA ALA A 266 2.18 -8.24 14.92
C ALA A 266 3.61 -8.49 15.40
N ASP A 267 3.72 -8.93 16.66
CA ASP A 267 4.96 -9.49 17.18
C ASP A 267 5.34 -10.76 16.40
N LEU A 268 6.31 -10.62 15.49
CA LEU A 268 6.74 -11.70 14.60
C LEU A 268 7.34 -12.89 15.35
N ASN A 269 7.87 -12.70 16.56
CA ASN A 269 8.38 -13.82 17.36
C ASN A 269 7.23 -14.68 17.89
N LYS A 270 6.13 -14.06 18.32
CA LYS A 270 4.91 -14.80 18.70
C LYS A 270 4.31 -15.53 17.50
N VAL A 271 4.29 -14.89 16.33
CA VAL A 271 3.79 -15.52 15.09
C VAL A 271 4.68 -16.69 14.68
N ALA A 272 6.01 -16.52 14.68
CA ALA A 272 6.96 -17.57 14.37
C ALA A 272 6.87 -18.75 15.36
N LYS A 273 6.75 -18.45 16.66
CA LYS A 273 6.55 -19.48 17.69
C LYS A 273 5.27 -20.29 17.42
N PHE A 274 4.15 -19.63 17.16
CA PHE A 274 2.90 -20.31 16.80
C PHE A 274 3.05 -21.16 15.54
N ALA A 275 3.73 -20.63 14.51
CA ALA A 275 3.98 -21.34 13.26
C ALA A 275 4.80 -22.61 13.49
N THR A 276 5.89 -22.53 14.25
CA THR A 276 6.74 -23.67 14.60
C THR A 276 5.99 -24.69 15.46
N GLU A 277 5.23 -24.26 16.47
CA GLU A 277 4.39 -25.15 17.31
C GLU A 277 3.32 -25.88 16.49
N SER A 278 2.83 -25.26 15.42
CA SER A 278 1.82 -25.81 14.51
C SER A 278 2.41 -26.49 13.26
N CYS A 279 3.74 -26.59 13.17
CA CYS A 279 4.47 -27.10 12.00
C CYS A 279 4.08 -26.41 10.67
N ILE A 280 3.78 -25.12 10.69
CA ILE A 280 3.47 -24.32 9.49
C ILE A 280 4.80 -23.90 8.87
N SER A 281 5.04 -24.28 7.61
CA SER A 281 6.23 -23.83 6.89
C SER A 281 6.18 -22.33 6.63
N TYR A 282 7.26 -21.61 6.90
CA TYR A 282 7.31 -20.17 6.73
C TYR A 282 8.66 -19.67 6.21
N ALA A 283 8.63 -18.49 5.61
CA ALA A 283 9.80 -17.72 5.23
C ALA A 283 9.83 -16.45 6.08
N PHE A 284 10.95 -16.17 6.74
CA PHE A 284 11.21 -14.94 7.44
C PHE A 284 12.08 -14.05 6.55
N GLU A 285 11.60 -12.85 6.23
CA GLU A 285 12.31 -11.90 5.38
C GLU A 285 12.64 -10.65 6.18
N ASN A 286 13.94 -10.34 6.25
CA ASN A 286 14.45 -9.07 6.76
C ASN A 286 15.02 -8.28 5.60
N GLY A 287 14.70 -6.99 5.55
CA GLY A 287 15.20 -6.14 4.50
C GLY A 287 14.93 -4.66 4.68
N ILE A 288 15.35 -3.91 3.67
CA ILE A 288 15.09 -2.48 3.53
C ILE A 288 14.00 -2.29 2.48
N ASP A 289 12.98 -1.47 2.74
CA ASP A 289 11.92 -1.15 1.79
C ASP A 289 12.40 -0.14 0.71
N ARG A 290 11.48 0.41 -0.08
CA ARG A 290 11.82 1.40 -1.14
C ARG A 290 12.13 2.80 -0.61
N TYR A 291 11.93 3.03 0.68
CA TYR A 291 12.12 4.29 1.39
C TYR A 291 13.30 4.24 2.35
N ASP A 292 14.19 3.27 2.17
CA ASP A 292 15.34 3.01 3.02
C ASP A 292 14.97 2.71 4.48
N LYS A 293 13.75 2.18 4.72
CA LYS A 293 13.31 1.73 6.05
C LYS A 293 13.47 0.24 6.20
N GLU A 294 14.04 -0.18 7.32
CA GLU A 294 14.07 -1.59 7.69
C GLU A 294 12.66 -2.12 7.91
N TYR A 295 12.45 -3.37 7.48
CA TYR A 295 11.25 -4.13 7.75
C TYR A 295 11.62 -5.58 8.00
N ALA A 296 10.80 -6.22 8.82
CA ALA A 296 10.71 -7.66 8.93
C ALA A 296 9.30 -8.13 8.57
N LYS A 297 9.21 -9.30 7.94
CA LYS A 297 7.93 -9.99 7.73
C LYS A 297 8.09 -11.49 7.76
N ILE A 298 7.03 -12.17 8.15
CA ILE A 298 6.89 -13.62 8.08
C ILE A 298 5.84 -13.98 7.02
N ILE A 299 6.18 -14.92 6.13
CA ILE A 299 5.32 -15.41 5.06
C ILE A 299 5.05 -16.89 5.33
N LEU A 300 3.82 -17.23 5.69
CA LEU A 300 3.41 -18.57 6.08
C LEU A 300 2.75 -19.29 4.90
N SER A 301 3.07 -20.57 4.71
CA SER A 301 2.57 -21.42 3.63
C SER A 301 1.53 -22.43 4.14
N PHE A 302 0.31 -22.35 3.61
CA PHE A 302 -0.80 -23.24 3.96
C PHE A 302 -1.21 -24.21 2.84
N ASP A 303 -0.52 -24.20 1.70
CA ASP A 303 -0.94 -24.94 0.50
C ASP A 303 -2.38 -24.54 0.10
N ASP A 304 -3.28 -25.49 -0.13
CA ASP A 304 -4.70 -25.25 -0.39
C ASP A 304 -5.61 -25.47 0.84
N ASP A 305 -5.02 -25.55 2.04
CA ASP A 305 -5.74 -25.85 3.29
C ASP A 305 -6.43 -24.61 3.87
N VAL A 306 -7.63 -24.36 3.37
CA VAL A 306 -8.49 -23.24 3.78
C VAL A 306 -8.81 -23.26 5.28
N LYS A 307 -8.91 -24.44 5.91
CA LYS A 307 -9.24 -24.57 7.33
C LYS A 307 -8.06 -24.17 8.20
N ALA A 308 -6.87 -24.68 7.89
CA ALA A 308 -5.66 -24.31 8.61
C ALA A 308 -5.36 -22.81 8.48
N ALA A 309 -5.52 -22.24 7.27
CA ALA A 309 -5.35 -20.81 7.04
C ALA A 309 -6.36 -19.96 7.85
N THR A 310 -7.64 -20.36 7.87
CA THR A 310 -8.68 -19.69 8.66
C THR A 310 -8.38 -19.77 10.16
N ASN A 311 -8.07 -20.97 10.67
CA ASN A 311 -7.76 -21.19 12.09
C ASN A 311 -6.53 -20.38 12.51
N PHE A 312 -5.51 -20.30 11.67
CA PHE A 312 -4.35 -19.45 11.91
C PHE A 312 -4.75 -17.98 12.05
N LEU A 313 -5.50 -17.40 11.10
CA LEU A 313 -5.92 -16.00 11.18
C LEU A 313 -6.74 -15.71 12.43
N CYS A 314 -7.65 -16.61 12.81
CA CYS A 314 -8.44 -16.46 14.04
C CYS A 314 -7.56 -16.50 15.30
N ASN A 315 -6.54 -17.37 15.34
CA ASN A 315 -5.58 -17.43 16.44
C ASN A 315 -4.70 -16.19 16.52
N VAL A 316 -4.15 -15.71 15.39
CA VAL A 316 -3.33 -14.50 15.39
C VAL A 316 -4.16 -13.30 15.83
N ALA A 317 -5.35 -13.12 15.26
CA ALA A 317 -6.25 -12.04 15.64
C ALA A 317 -6.62 -12.09 17.13
N THR A 318 -7.03 -13.25 17.65
CA THR A 318 -7.53 -13.36 19.03
C THR A 318 -6.41 -13.42 20.07
N ASN A 319 -5.38 -14.23 19.84
CA ASN A 319 -4.39 -14.57 20.88
C ASN A 319 -3.10 -13.75 20.79
N ILE A 320 -2.76 -13.22 19.62
CA ILE A 320 -1.57 -12.38 19.43
C ILE A 320 -1.95 -10.90 19.44
N LEU A 321 -3.00 -10.54 18.69
CA LEU A 321 -3.45 -9.15 18.52
C LEU A 321 -4.55 -8.73 19.50
N SER A 322 -5.10 -9.68 20.28
CA SER A 322 -6.18 -9.42 21.25
C SER A 322 -7.45 -8.81 20.65
N VAL A 323 -7.74 -9.08 19.38
CA VAL A 323 -8.94 -8.59 18.68
C VAL A 323 -10.20 -9.23 19.28
N PRO A 324 -11.28 -8.46 19.53
CA PRO A 324 -12.52 -9.04 20.02
C PRO A 324 -13.10 -10.07 19.05
N LYS A 325 -13.68 -11.13 19.61
CA LYS A 325 -14.14 -12.30 18.85
C LYS A 325 -15.36 -12.03 17.96
N ASN A 326 -16.04 -10.90 18.17
CA ASN A 326 -17.28 -10.50 17.51
C ASN A 326 -17.13 -9.33 16.53
N VAL A 327 -15.90 -8.97 16.15
CA VAL A 327 -15.64 -7.84 15.24
C VAL A 327 -16.07 -8.18 13.80
N PRO A 328 -16.70 -7.25 13.06
CA PRO A 328 -16.96 -7.43 11.64
C PRO A 328 -15.67 -7.57 10.83
N VAL A 329 -15.70 -8.38 9.78
CA VAL A 329 -14.57 -8.53 8.85
C VAL A 329 -14.96 -7.99 7.46
N THR A 330 -14.09 -7.20 6.84
CA THR A 330 -14.17 -6.89 5.41
C THR A 330 -13.12 -7.70 4.67
N ILE A 331 -13.54 -8.35 3.59
CA ILE A 331 -12.68 -9.14 2.73
C ILE A 331 -12.82 -8.66 1.28
N TYR A 332 -11.71 -8.60 0.56
CA TYR A 332 -11.67 -8.29 -0.86
C TYR A 332 -10.78 -9.29 -1.58
N ILE A 333 -11.29 -9.90 -2.65
CA ILE A 333 -10.53 -10.82 -3.51
C ILE A 333 -10.36 -10.17 -4.88
N SER A 334 -9.15 -10.24 -5.43
CA SER A 334 -8.84 -9.76 -6.78
C SER A 334 -7.95 -10.71 -7.54
N SER A 335 -8.18 -10.78 -8.85
CA SER A 335 -7.33 -11.42 -9.84
C SER A 335 -7.31 -10.52 -11.07
N TYR A 336 -6.24 -9.73 -11.24
CA TYR A 336 -6.20 -8.68 -12.26
C TYR A 336 -5.01 -8.81 -13.21
N GLN A 337 -4.02 -9.66 -12.90
CA GLN A 337 -2.86 -9.85 -13.76
C GLN A 337 -2.23 -11.23 -13.63
N THR A 338 -1.42 -11.58 -14.63
CA THR A 338 -0.64 -12.83 -14.63
C THR A 338 0.50 -12.75 -13.61
N LYS A 339 0.88 -13.89 -13.03
CA LYS A 339 2.03 -13.99 -12.11
C LYS A 339 3.32 -13.43 -12.73
N ALA A 340 3.53 -13.65 -14.04
CA ALA A 340 4.68 -13.11 -14.76
C ALA A 340 4.66 -11.57 -14.85
N LYS A 341 3.48 -10.97 -15.05
CA LYS A 341 3.33 -9.50 -15.04
C LYS A 341 3.54 -8.96 -13.63
N ALA A 342 2.97 -9.60 -12.62
CA ALA A 342 3.15 -9.25 -11.22
C ALA A 342 4.63 -9.29 -10.80
N GLN A 343 5.37 -10.33 -11.21
CA GLN A 343 6.81 -10.43 -10.96
C GLN A 343 7.58 -9.26 -11.57
N LYS A 344 7.27 -8.92 -12.83
CA LYS A 344 7.91 -7.81 -13.54
C LYS A 344 7.65 -6.49 -12.82
N GLU A 345 6.41 -6.21 -12.46
CA GLU A 345 6.03 -5.00 -11.73
C GLU A 345 6.65 -4.95 -10.34
N TYR A 346 6.68 -6.08 -9.62
CA TYR A 346 7.36 -6.20 -8.33
C TYR A 346 8.84 -5.84 -8.46
N LYS A 347 9.53 -6.39 -9.46
CA LYS A 347 10.93 -6.06 -9.76
C LYS A 347 11.11 -4.58 -10.09
N GLU A 348 10.27 -4.02 -10.96
CA GLU A 348 10.33 -2.59 -11.32
C GLU A 348 10.15 -1.68 -10.11
N ASN A 349 9.22 -2.00 -9.21
CA ASN A 349 8.89 -1.19 -8.03
C ASN A 349 9.91 -1.29 -6.89
N ASN A 350 10.76 -2.31 -6.90
CA ASN A 350 11.70 -2.60 -5.81
C ASN A 350 13.16 -2.59 -6.27
N THR A 351 13.44 -2.53 -7.58
CA THR A 351 14.78 -2.27 -8.10
C THR A 351 15.04 -0.78 -8.02
N PHE A 352 16.03 -0.37 -7.21
CA PHE A 352 16.51 1.01 -7.22
C PHE A 352 16.86 1.42 -8.65
N SER A 353 16.22 2.48 -9.15
CA SER A 353 16.55 2.94 -10.49
C SER A 353 17.96 3.54 -10.48
N ALA A 354 18.68 3.50 -11.61
CA ALA A 354 19.95 4.21 -11.76
C ALA A 354 19.85 5.70 -11.40
N LYS A 355 18.63 6.27 -11.46
CA LYS A 355 18.29 7.64 -11.05
C LYS A 355 18.28 7.82 -9.53
N ASP A 356 17.91 6.81 -8.76
CA ASP A 356 17.94 6.83 -7.28
C ASP A 356 19.39 6.67 -6.79
N PHE A 357 20.16 5.79 -7.45
CA PHE A 357 21.60 5.69 -7.22
C PHE A 357 22.34 7.00 -7.59
N ALA A 358 21.99 7.63 -8.71
CA ALA A 358 22.55 8.92 -9.10
C ALA A 358 22.15 10.07 -8.16
N LYS A 359 20.93 10.05 -7.61
CA LYS A 359 20.50 11.01 -6.57
C LYS A 359 21.26 10.80 -5.26
N GLY A 360 21.41 9.56 -4.80
CA GLY A 360 22.20 9.22 -3.62
C GLY A 360 23.68 9.59 -3.77
N ALA A 361 24.27 9.28 -4.93
CA ALA A 361 25.64 9.68 -5.26
C ALA A 361 25.80 11.21 -5.36
N MET A 362 24.82 11.93 -5.92
CA MET A 362 24.84 13.39 -5.95
C MET A 362 24.69 14.02 -4.57
N LEU A 363 23.90 13.44 -3.67
CA LEU A 363 23.77 13.88 -2.26
C LEU A 363 25.09 13.71 -1.50
N LEU A 364 25.72 12.54 -1.60
CA LEU A 364 27.04 12.26 -1.00
C LEU A 364 28.15 13.14 -1.57
N LEU A 365 28.09 13.49 -2.86
CA LEU A 365 29.00 14.45 -3.48
C LEU A 365 28.74 15.88 -3.01
N LYS A 366 27.49 16.24 -2.74
CA LYS A 366 27.12 17.57 -2.22
C LYS A 366 27.67 17.78 -0.82
N ASP A 367 27.54 16.79 0.06
CA ASP A 367 28.05 16.85 1.44
C ASP A 367 29.59 16.95 1.48
N LYS A 368 30.29 16.22 0.61
CA LYS A 368 31.75 16.35 0.44
C LYS A 368 32.21 17.71 -0.09
N ILE A 369 31.38 18.41 -0.88
CA ILE A 369 31.71 19.73 -1.43
C ILE A 369 31.37 20.84 -0.43
N THR A 370 30.35 20.68 0.42
CA THR A 370 29.96 21.67 1.42
C THR A 370 30.72 21.57 2.75
N GLY A 371 31.56 20.55 2.95
CA GLY A 371 32.47 20.47 4.09
C GLY A 371 31.74 20.48 5.44
N LYS A 372 30.68 19.67 5.57
CA LYS A 372 30.12 19.28 6.87
C LYS A 372 30.33 17.79 7.07
#